data_AF-A0A6I9WJG3-F1
#
_entry.id   AF-A0A6I9WJG3-F1
#
_cell.length_a   1.000
_cell.length_b   1.000
_cell.length_c   1.000
_cell.angle_alpha   90.00
_cell.angle_beta   90.00
_cell.angle_gamma   90.00
#
_symmetry.space_group_name_H-M   'P 1'
#
loop_
_entity.id
_entity.type
_entity.pdbx_description
1 polymer ?
#
loop_
_entity_poly.entity_id
_entity_poly.type
_entity_poly.pdbx_seq_one_letter_code
_entity_poly.pdbx_strand_id
1 'polypeptide(L)'
;MFATLKNKIREEIGSDVSTVIKNAGNIRGINSKHLSQTGSTSSISGSQVSLDGSREENAVSPLPSISPKRENSFEFKSNDGMQVSAKDIKKFESKEDEWKKCLAKKEAEILKRMEKKEEEGKSKLLQKEKEWKKIVEKQEKEKQRLEEKIKKMEFAKQSLEHAVKNAEEYKKKLYNFQEDAEQLEGFQTQEMAKIKHLLLAKEQEVEEKTHQLKIATTEIENLKTEVSRLRRYESELNNVQDEMETMRHSTQRERAQLSCQLAQTEEEVRHLKDKVFVLEQRIALETNDQITVDERIADLMRERTLLERKLEEAHLHLSDIKTSWSGKISSLETQVGRLSRQAGEEGLERRRVEQEKERLIHKIKQLEADIEVNNVVMATKDAKLLRMTEDMDEMAMELKELRASVDDEVDEFKRQIDDSC
;
A
#
# COMPACT_ATOMS: atom_id res chain seq x y z
N MET A 1 18.67 20.20 -5.03
CA MET A 1 17.96 18.99 -4.57
C MET A 1 18.40 17.73 -5.33
N PHE A 2 18.13 17.57 -6.64
CA PHE A 2 18.48 16.34 -7.38
C PHE A 2 19.99 15.99 -7.38
N ALA A 3 20.88 16.98 -7.49
CA ALA A 3 22.33 16.76 -7.42
C ALA A 3 22.80 16.25 -6.03
N THR A 4 22.17 16.75 -4.96
CA THR A 4 22.46 16.36 -3.57
C THR A 4 22.10 14.90 -3.33
N LEU A 5 20.97 14.44 -3.87
CA LEU A 5 20.52 13.05 -3.77
C LEU A 5 21.44 12.09 -4.56
N LYS A 6 21.87 12.47 -5.78
CA LYS A 6 22.83 11.67 -6.57
C LYS A 6 24.20 11.53 -5.88
N ASN A 7 24.67 12.56 -5.18
CA ASN A 7 25.92 12.48 -4.43
C ASN A 7 25.80 11.50 -3.24
N LYS A 8 24.70 11.56 -2.48
CA LYS A 8 24.49 10.70 -1.32
C LYS A 8 24.40 9.20 -1.70
N ILE A 9 23.73 8.88 -2.81
CA ILE A 9 23.64 7.50 -3.32
C ILE A 9 25.01 6.97 -3.79
N ARG A 10 25.86 7.82 -4.37
CA ARG A 10 27.23 7.44 -4.77
C ARG A 10 28.14 7.17 -3.55
N GLU A 11 27.96 7.90 -2.45
CA GLU A 11 28.68 7.64 -1.19
C GLU A 11 28.28 6.30 -0.55
N GLU A 12 26.99 5.94 -0.52
CA GLU A 12 26.55 4.67 0.07
C GLU A 12 26.91 3.43 -0.77
N ILE A 13 26.89 3.54 -2.11
CA ILE A 13 26.99 2.37 -3.01
C ILE A 13 28.36 2.28 -3.71
N GLY A 14 29.24 3.27 -3.52
CA GLY A 14 30.62 3.28 -4.04
C GLY A 14 30.75 3.30 -5.57
N SER A 15 29.64 3.45 -6.30
CA SER A 15 29.59 3.45 -7.77
C SER A 15 28.53 4.43 -8.28
N ASP A 16 28.72 4.95 -9.49
CA ASP A 16 27.84 5.97 -10.06
C ASP A 16 26.55 5.32 -10.60
N VAL A 17 25.39 5.95 -10.36
CA VAL A 17 24.06 5.36 -10.67
C VAL A 17 23.92 5.02 -12.16
N SER A 18 24.65 5.72 -13.03
CA SER A 18 24.71 5.48 -14.48
C SER A 18 25.40 4.15 -14.87
N THR A 19 26.20 3.53 -14.00
CA THR A 19 26.83 2.22 -14.27
C THR A 19 25.93 1.05 -13.86
N VAL A 20 25.15 1.20 -12.78
CA VAL A 20 24.23 0.17 -12.29
C VAL A 20 23.08 -0.08 -13.29
N ILE A 21 22.52 0.99 -13.88
CA ILE A 21 21.40 0.88 -14.84
C ILE A 21 21.79 0.15 -16.14
N LYS A 22 23.08 0.14 -16.53
CA LYS A 22 23.54 -0.60 -17.72
C LYS A 22 23.59 -2.13 -17.53
N ASN A 23 23.53 -2.62 -16.29
CA ASN A 23 23.64 -4.05 -15.99
C ASN A 23 22.28 -4.73 -15.70
N ALA A 24 21.18 -3.97 -15.68
CA ALA A 24 19.83 -4.49 -15.46
C ALA A 24 19.12 -4.97 -16.75
N GLY A 25 19.83 -5.03 -17.89
CA GLY A 25 19.27 -5.44 -19.17
C GLY A 25 20.27 -6.16 -20.06
N ASN A 26 20.58 -7.44 -19.75
CA ASN A 26 20.91 -8.51 -20.72
C ASN A 26 21.38 -9.83 -20.05
N ILE A 27 20.46 -10.66 -19.57
CA ILE A 27 20.65 -12.10 -19.31
C ILE A 27 19.27 -12.76 -19.59
N ARG A 28 19.09 -13.81 -20.41
CA ARG A 28 20.03 -14.76 -21.05
C ARG A 28 19.54 -15.12 -22.47
N GLY A 29 20.33 -14.79 -23.48
CA GLY A 29 20.26 -15.38 -24.82
C GLY A 29 21.67 -15.66 -25.30
N ILE A 30 22.18 -16.87 -25.06
CA ILE A 30 23.56 -17.24 -25.41
C ILE A 30 23.52 -18.56 -26.18
N ASN A 31 23.80 -18.47 -27.47
CA ASN A 31 23.89 -19.61 -28.38
C ASN A 31 25.05 -19.36 -29.37
N SER A 32 26.22 -19.96 -29.10
CA SER A 32 27.38 -20.08 -30.00
C SER A 32 28.34 -21.08 -29.33
N LYS A 33 28.54 -22.29 -29.86
CA LYS A 33 29.59 -22.67 -30.85
C LYS A 33 31.02 -22.46 -30.28
N HIS A 34 32.00 -23.37 -30.44
CA HIS A 34 32.17 -24.36 -31.52
C HIS A 34 33.31 -25.39 -31.24
N LEU A 35 33.30 -26.54 -31.97
CA LEU A 35 34.44 -27.48 -32.27
C LEU A 35 35.07 -28.28 -31.07
N SER A 36 35.47 -29.56 -31.19
CA SER A 36 35.29 -30.60 -32.24
C SER A 36 35.90 -31.98 -31.84
N GLN A 37 35.72 -33.01 -32.70
CA GLN A 37 36.29 -34.39 -32.70
C GLN A 37 35.54 -35.43 -31.84
N THR A 38 35.26 -36.67 -32.29
CA THR A 38 35.58 -37.45 -33.53
C THR A 38 34.54 -38.56 -33.85
N GLY A 39 34.38 -38.94 -35.14
CA GLY A 39 33.81 -40.22 -35.66
C GLY A 39 32.26 -40.38 -35.64
N SER A 40 31.48 -40.69 -36.71
CA SER A 40 31.61 -41.60 -37.88
C SER A 40 31.45 -43.10 -37.52
N THR A 41 30.60 -43.97 -38.13
CA THR A 41 29.70 -43.91 -39.32
C THR A 41 28.49 -44.90 -39.26
N SER A 42 27.52 -44.73 -40.17
CA SER A 42 26.77 -45.76 -40.95
C SER A 42 25.89 -46.86 -40.28
N SER A 43 24.58 -46.70 -40.43
CA SER A 43 23.65 -47.46 -41.30
C SER A 43 23.74 -49.00 -41.55
N ILE A 44 22.52 -49.59 -41.65
CA ILE A 44 22.06 -50.79 -42.42
C ILE A 44 21.91 -52.14 -41.69
N SER A 45 20.78 -52.78 -42.04
CA SER A 45 20.24 -54.13 -41.85
C SER A 45 21.18 -55.32 -41.58
N GLY A 46 20.64 -56.34 -40.90
CA GLY A 46 21.19 -57.71 -40.93
C GLY A 46 20.39 -58.69 -40.07
N SER A 47 20.14 -59.90 -40.58
CA SER A 47 19.46 -60.99 -39.87
C SER A 47 20.47 -62.05 -39.38
N GLN A 48 19.97 -63.06 -38.65
CA GLN A 48 20.53 -64.41 -38.43
C GLN A 48 21.34 -64.67 -37.13
N VAL A 49 20.72 -65.54 -36.30
CA VAL A 49 21.25 -66.75 -35.60
C VAL A 49 22.29 -66.72 -34.46
N SER A 50 21.92 -67.48 -33.41
CA SER A 50 22.64 -68.67 -32.85
C SER A 50 23.46 -68.62 -31.55
N LEU A 51 23.31 -69.74 -30.80
CA LEU A 51 24.18 -70.34 -29.76
C LEU A 51 24.41 -69.56 -28.44
N ASP A 52 24.70 -70.17 -27.28
CA ASP A 52 24.55 -71.56 -26.76
C ASP A 52 24.85 -71.60 -25.24
N GLY A 53 24.46 -72.70 -24.57
CA GLY A 53 25.00 -73.17 -23.28
C GLY A 53 24.28 -72.67 -22.02
N SER A 54 24.26 -73.40 -20.89
CA SER A 54 24.63 -74.80 -20.55
C SER A 54 24.13 -75.09 -19.09
N ARG A 55 24.15 -76.28 -18.46
CA ARG A 55 24.59 -77.66 -18.80
C ARG A 55 23.98 -78.66 -17.77
N GLU A 56 23.65 -79.90 -18.20
CA GLU A 56 23.69 -81.16 -17.38
C GLU A 56 22.84 -81.29 -16.08
N GLU A 57 22.53 -82.49 -15.53
CA GLU A 57 23.09 -83.84 -15.71
C GLU A 57 22.06 -84.99 -15.39
N ASN A 58 22.28 -86.16 -16.03
CA ASN A 58 22.03 -87.57 -15.60
C ASN A 58 20.62 -88.21 -15.62
N ALA A 59 20.42 -89.50 -16.03
CA ALA A 59 21.26 -90.50 -16.74
C ALA A 59 20.43 -91.74 -17.24
N VAL A 60 21.06 -92.62 -18.06
CA VAL A 60 20.68 -94.04 -18.41
C VAL A 60 19.50 -94.21 -19.42
N SER A 61 19.63 -94.59 -20.71
CA SER A 61 20.29 -95.73 -21.44
C SER A 61 19.27 -96.86 -21.85
N PRO A 62 19.50 -97.75 -22.86
CA PRO A 62 18.77 -97.60 -24.14
C PRO A 62 18.11 -98.88 -24.75
N LEU A 63 17.42 -98.70 -25.90
CA LEU A 63 17.11 -99.61 -27.05
C LEU A 63 17.25 -101.16 -26.92
N PRO A 64 16.34 -101.93 -27.55
CA PRO A 64 16.65 -102.40 -28.92
C PRO A 64 15.46 -102.59 -29.89
N SER A 65 15.81 -102.78 -31.17
CA SER A 65 15.00 -103.34 -32.26
C SER A 65 14.46 -104.75 -31.98
N ILE A 66 13.54 -105.25 -32.81
CA ILE A 66 13.67 -106.54 -33.54
C ILE A 66 12.50 -106.76 -34.53
N SER A 67 12.79 -107.42 -35.64
CA SER A 67 11.84 -107.86 -36.68
C SER A 67 11.17 -109.20 -36.30
N PRO A 68 10.36 -109.80 -37.20
CA PRO A 68 10.82 -111.10 -37.68
C PRO A 68 10.57 -111.36 -39.17
N LYS A 69 11.67 -111.68 -39.87
CA LYS A 69 11.71 -112.77 -40.87
C LYS A 69 11.82 -114.11 -40.08
N ARG A 70 11.53 -115.32 -40.57
CA ARG A 70 11.53 -115.85 -41.95
C ARG A 70 10.91 -117.27 -42.02
N GLU A 71 10.55 -117.71 -43.24
CA GLU A 71 10.64 -119.08 -43.80
C GLU A 71 10.04 -120.32 -43.10
N ASN A 72 9.04 -120.93 -43.77
CA ASN A 72 9.16 -122.24 -44.47
C ASN A 72 8.09 -122.20 -45.59
N SER A 73 8.41 -122.18 -46.89
CA SER A 73 9.14 -123.16 -47.70
C SER A 73 8.46 -124.53 -47.75
N PHE A 74 7.74 -124.81 -48.84
CA PHE A 74 7.83 -126.06 -49.60
C PHE A 74 7.12 -125.92 -50.96
N GLU A 75 7.87 -126.07 -52.06
CA GLU A 75 7.29 -126.41 -53.36
C GLU A 75 7.01 -127.92 -53.39
N PHE A 76 5.85 -128.34 -53.89
CA PHE A 76 5.69 -129.72 -54.35
C PHE A 76 4.77 -129.82 -55.56
N LYS A 77 5.40 -129.84 -56.75
CA LYS A 77 4.82 -130.48 -57.94
C LYS A 77 5.32 -131.93 -57.96
N SER A 78 4.41 -132.89 -58.05
CA SER A 78 4.57 -134.07 -58.93
C SER A 78 3.30 -134.89 -58.98
N ASN A 79 3.12 -135.57 -60.11
CA ASN A 79 2.14 -136.62 -60.32
C ASN A 79 2.31 -137.75 -59.29
N ASP A 80 1.22 -138.43 -58.93
CA ASP A 80 1.01 -139.75 -59.54
C ASP A 80 -0.48 -140.12 -59.58
N GLY A 81 -0.89 -140.88 -60.58
CA GLY A 81 -2.26 -141.35 -60.75
C GLY A 81 -2.48 -142.67 -60.02
N MET A 82 -3.15 -142.66 -58.87
CA MET A 82 -3.55 -143.90 -58.20
C MET A 82 -4.97 -143.79 -57.61
N GLN A 83 -5.81 -144.77 -57.94
CA GLN A 83 -7.23 -144.77 -57.62
C GLN A 83 -7.45 -144.84 -56.10
N VAL A 84 -8.18 -143.87 -55.54
CA VAL A 84 -8.62 -143.88 -54.13
C VAL A 84 -10.12 -144.18 -54.08
N SER A 85 -10.50 -145.19 -53.29
CA SER A 85 -11.86 -145.70 -53.24
C SER A 85 -12.81 -144.78 -52.44
N ALA A 86 -14.09 -144.77 -52.79
CA ALA A 86 -15.12 -143.87 -52.25
C ALA A 86 -15.37 -143.96 -50.72
N LYS A 87 -14.69 -144.87 -50.01
CA LYS A 87 -14.77 -144.99 -48.53
C LYS A 87 -13.81 -144.06 -47.79
N ASP A 88 -12.71 -143.61 -48.41
CA ASP A 88 -11.72 -142.76 -47.73
C ASP A 88 -12.07 -141.28 -47.80
N ILE A 89 -12.76 -140.83 -48.87
CA ILE A 89 -13.26 -139.45 -49.02
C ILE A 89 -14.12 -139.04 -47.80
N LYS A 90 -15.07 -139.87 -47.36
CA LYS A 90 -15.90 -139.60 -46.16
C LYS A 90 -15.12 -139.43 -44.86
N LYS A 91 -13.95 -140.08 -44.72
CA LYS A 91 -13.07 -139.90 -43.55
C LYS A 91 -12.28 -138.59 -43.63
N PHE A 92 -11.91 -138.17 -44.83
CA PHE A 92 -11.30 -136.86 -45.04
C PHE A 92 -12.32 -135.74 -44.83
N GLU A 93 -13.55 -135.84 -45.36
CA GLU A 93 -14.64 -134.88 -45.10
C GLU A 93 -14.94 -134.73 -43.60
N SER A 94 -15.08 -135.85 -42.86
CA SER A 94 -15.34 -135.80 -41.41
C SER A 94 -14.19 -135.13 -40.63
N LYS A 95 -12.94 -135.39 -41.02
CA LYS A 95 -11.77 -134.70 -40.44
C LYS A 95 -11.73 -133.23 -40.85
N GLU A 96 -12.03 -132.91 -42.11
CA GLU A 96 -12.06 -131.56 -42.63
C GLU A 96 -13.11 -130.71 -41.90
N ASP A 97 -14.29 -131.27 -41.60
CA ASP A 97 -15.31 -130.62 -40.77
C ASP A 97 -14.87 -130.46 -39.31
N GLU A 98 -14.17 -131.43 -38.72
CA GLU A 98 -13.55 -131.26 -37.39
C GLU A 98 -12.48 -130.16 -37.40
N TRP A 99 -11.62 -130.11 -38.41
CA TRP A 99 -10.61 -129.06 -38.58
C TRP A 99 -11.26 -127.70 -38.80
N LYS A 100 -12.26 -127.58 -39.70
CA LYS A 100 -13.06 -126.34 -39.90
C LYS A 100 -13.75 -125.89 -38.63
N LYS A 101 -14.34 -126.80 -37.85
CA LYS A 101 -15.01 -126.49 -36.58
C LYS A 101 -14.03 -126.08 -35.48
N CYS A 102 -12.81 -126.62 -35.51
CA CYS A 102 -11.73 -126.23 -34.60
C CYS A 102 -11.11 -124.88 -35.01
N LEU A 103 -10.94 -124.62 -36.31
CA LEU A 103 -10.54 -123.34 -36.89
C LEU A 103 -11.58 -122.26 -36.57
N ALA A 104 -12.85 -122.48 -36.87
CA ALA A 104 -13.94 -121.56 -36.55
C ALA A 104 -14.05 -121.28 -35.04
N LYS A 105 -13.78 -122.26 -34.17
CA LYS A 105 -13.67 -122.04 -32.72
C LYS A 105 -12.46 -121.18 -32.35
N LYS A 106 -11.30 -121.38 -32.99
CA LYS A 106 -10.09 -120.58 -32.76
C LYS A 106 -10.21 -119.17 -33.33
N GLU A 107 -10.80 -119.02 -34.50
CA GLU A 107 -11.16 -117.75 -35.11
C GLU A 107 -12.14 -117.00 -34.21
N ALA A 108 -13.20 -117.65 -33.71
CA ALA A 108 -14.13 -117.04 -32.74
C ALA A 108 -13.47 -116.72 -31.39
N GLU A 109 -12.53 -117.54 -30.88
CA GLU A 109 -11.76 -117.23 -29.67
C GLU A 109 -10.81 -116.03 -29.90
N ILE A 110 -10.18 -115.94 -31.07
CA ILE A 110 -9.31 -114.84 -31.47
C ILE A 110 -10.13 -113.56 -31.69
N LEU A 111 -11.26 -113.63 -32.39
CA LEU A 111 -12.22 -112.53 -32.56
C LEU A 111 -12.69 -112.04 -31.20
N LYS A 112 -13.12 -112.93 -30.29
CA LYS A 112 -13.57 -112.54 -28.95
C LYS A 112 -12.44 -111.96 -28.07
N ARG A 113 -11.18 -112.38 -28.28
CA ARG A 113 -10.00 -111.74 -27.66
C ARG A 113 -9.66 -110.39 -28.28
N MET A 114 -9.83 -110.23 -29.59
CA MET A 114 -9.63 -108.97 -30.31
C MET A 114 -10.70 -107.97 -29.91
N GLU A 115 -11.97 -108.35 -29.98
CA GLU A 115 -13.14 -107.62 -29.50
C GLU A 115 -12.97 -107.22 -28.02
N LYS A 116 -12.60 -108.14 -27.12
CA LYS A 116 -12.30 -107.79 -25.72
C LYS A 116 -11.15 -106.79 -25.59
N LYS A 117 -10.06 -106.92 -26.36
CA LYS A 117 -8.94 -105.95 -26.36
C LYS A 117 -9.34 -104.60 -26.96
N GLU A 118 -10.24 -104.60 -27.94
CA GLU A 118 -10.80 -103.41 -28.57
C GLU A 118 -11.75 -102.69 -27.59
N GLU A 119 -12.60 -103.42 -26.89
CA GLU A 119 -13.50 -102.92 -25.85
C GLU A 119 -12.73 -102.37 -24.64
N GLU A 120 -11.67 -103.07 -24.19
CA GLU A 120 -10.73 -102.57 -23.19
C GLU A 120 -9.95 -101.34 -23.69
N GLY A 121 -9.59 -101.29 -24.98
CA GLY A 121 -8.93 -100.15 -25.61
C GLY A 121 -9.83 -98.93 -25.65
N LYS A 122 -11.06 -99.08 -26.16
CA LYS A 122 -12.13 -98.06 -26.15
C LYS A 122 -12.41 -97.58 -24.72
N SER A 123 -12.53 -98.49 -23.76
CA SER A 123 -12.77 -98.15 -22.35
C SER A 123 -11.62 -97.34 -21.75
N LYS A 124 -10.36 -97.72 -21.99
CA LYS A 124 -9.17 -96.96 -21.54
C LYS A 124 -9.08 -95.60 -22.22
N LEU A 125 -9.38 -95.51 -23.52
CA LEU A 125 -9.37 -94.26 -24.29
C LEU A 125 -10.45 -93.30 -23.79
N LEU A 126 -11.68 -93.79 -23.57
CA LEU A 126 -12.80 -93.03 -23.03
C LEU A 126 -12.60 -92.65 -21.54
N GLN A 127 -11.87 -93.46 -20.77
CA GLN A 127 -11.43 -93.06 -19.43
C GLN A 127 -10.36 -91.96 -19.49
N LYS A 128 -9.37 -92.08 -20.38
CA LYS A 128 -8.38 -91.01 -20.61
C LYS A 128 -9.02 -89.73 -21.10
N GLU A 129 -10.01 -89.80 -21.98
CA GLU A 129 -10.80 -88.66 -22.45
C GLU A 129 -11.54 -87.99 -21.27
N LYS A 130 -12.18 -88.77 -20.39
CA LYS A 130 -12.80 -88.24 -19.15
C LYS A 130 -11.78 -87.61 -18.20
N GLU A 131 -10.58 -88.18 -18.07
CA GLU A 131 -9.49 -87.60 -17.27
C GLU A 131 -8.99 -86.28 -17.87
N TRP A 132 -8.68 -86.25 -19.17
CA TRP A 132 -8.29 -85.04 -19.89
C TRP A 132 -9.37 -83.95 -19.82
N LYS A 133 -10.65 -84.30 -19.99
CA LYS A 133 -11.77 -83.35 -19.87
C LYS A 133 -11.85 -82.73 -18.48
N LYS A 134 -11.65 -83.51 -17.41
CA LYS A 134 -11.57 -82.98 -16.04
C LYS A 134 -10.36 -82.07 -15.81
N ILE A 135 -9.21 -82.39 -16.41
CA ILE A 135 -7.99 -81.55 -16.31
C ILE A 135 -8.22 -80.21 -17.03
N VAL A 136 -8.74 -80.23 -18.25
CA VAL A 136 -9.07 -79.02 -19.02
C VAL A 136 -10.14 -78.19 -18.30
N GLU A 137 -11.19 -78.82 -17.77
CA GLU A 137 -12.23 -78.12 -16.99
C GLU A 137 -11.66 -77.48 -15.72
N LYS A 138 -10.72 -78.14 -15.04
CA LYS A 138 -10.01 -77.57 -13.88
C LYS A 138 -9.14 -76.39 -14.28
N GLN A 139 -8.37 -76.51 -15.37
CA GLN A 139 -7.51 -75.43 -15.89
C GLN A 139 -8.32 -74.22 -16.34
N GLU A 140 -9.47 -74.41 -17.01
CA GLU A 140 -10.34 -73.30 -17.43
C GLU A 140 -10.98 -72.61 -16.22
N LYS A 141 -11.43 -73.36 -15.19
CA LYS A 141 -11.90 -72.77 -13.92
C LYS A 141 -10.79 -72.02 -13.16
N GLU A 142 -9.56 -72.49 -13.24
CA GLU A 142 -8.39 -71.84 -12.63
C GLU A 142 -8.00 -70.56 -13.37
N LYS A 143 -7.98 -70.60 -14.70
CA LYS A 143 -7.82 -69.43 -15.58
C LYS A 143 -8.88 -68.37 -15.31
N GLN A 144 -10.16 -68.73 -15.27
CA GLN A 144 -11.26 -67.80 -14.96
C GLN A 144 -11.08 -67.14 -13.58
N ARG A 145 -10.69 -67.91 -12.55
CA ARG A 145 -10.36 -67.37 -11.22
C ARG A 145 -9.16 -66.41 -11.24
N LEU A 146 -8.18 -66.65 -12.10
CA LEU A 146 -7.02 -65.74 -12.27
C LEU A 146 -7.43 -64.47 -13.02
N GLU A 147 -8.23 -64.57 -14.08
CA GLU A 147 -8.77 -63.42 -14.81
C GLU A 147 -9.66 -62.53 -13.91
N GLU A 148 -10.50 -63.12 -13.06
CA GLU A 148 -11.28 -62.37 -12.05
C GLU A 148 -10.38 -61.67 -11.02
N LYS A 149 -9.29 -62.31 -10.58
CA LYS A 149 -8.32 -61.70 -9.67
C LYS A 149 -7.56 -60.55 -10.34
N ILE A 150 -7.19 -60.69 -11.60
CA ILE A 150 -6.55 -59.63 -12.40
C ILE A 150 -7.50 -58.44 -12.50
N LYS A 151 -8.75 -58.64 -12.95
CA LYS A 151 -9.76 -57.57 -13.04
C LYS A 151 -10.00 -56.85 -11.70
N LYS A 152 -10.03 -57.59 -10.58
CA LYS A 152 -10.15 -57.01 -9.23
C LYS A 152 -8.91 -56.18 -8.84
N MET A 153 -7.71 -56.66 -9.16
CA MET A 153 -6.47 -55.91 -8.92
C MET A 153 -6.35 -54.67 -9.83
N GLU A 154 -6.79 -54.74 -11.08
CA GLU A 154 -6.82 -53.60 -12.00
C GLU A 154 -7.80 -52.51 -11.53
N PHE A 155 -9.00 -52.89 -11.08
CA PHE A 155 -9.96 -51.94 -10.50
C PHE A 155 -9.43 -51.30 -9.22
N ALA A 156 -8.85 -52.09 -8.31
CA ALA A 156 -8.23 -51.58 -7.09
C ALA A 156 -7.06 -50.64 -7.40
N LYS A 157 -6.22 -50.98 -8.40
CA LYS A 157 -5.13 -50.12 -8.87
C LYS A 157 -5.64 -48.79 -9.40
N GLN A 158 -6.65 -48.78 -10.27
CA GLN A 158 -7.25 -47.55 -10.81
C GLN A 158 -7.84 -46.67 -9.69
N SER A 159 -8.51 -47.27 -8.71
CA SER A 159 -9.03 -46.55 -7.54
C SER A 159 -7.92 -45.92 -6.70
N LEU A 160 -6.81 -46.64 -6.49
CA LEU A 160 -5.64 -46.12 -5.77
C LEU A 160 -4.92 -45.03 -6.55
N GLU A 161 -4.75 -45.17 -7.88
CA GLU A 161 -4.19 -44.13 -8.74
C GLU A 161 -5.03 -42.83 -8.69
N HIS A 162 -6.35 -42.93 -8.67
CA HIS A 162 -7.25 -41.78 -8.48
C HIS A 162 -7.11 -41.17 -7.08
N ALA A 163 -7.01 -41.98 -6.03
CA ALA A 163 -6.82 -41.50 -4.66
C ALA A 163 -5.48 -40.77 -4.49
N VAL A 164 -4.39 -41.31 -5.06
CA VAL A 164 -3.06 -40.68 -5.07
C VAL A 164 -3.11 -39.35 -5.81
N LYS A 165 -3.72 -39.30 -7.00
CA LYS A 165 -3.86 -38.06 -7.77
C LYS A 165 -4.64 -36.98 -6.99
N ASN A 166 -5.74 -37.34 -6.34
CA ASN A 166 -6.48 -36.43 -5.48
C ASN A 166 -5.60 -35.91 -4.33
N ALA A 167 -4.83 -36.79 -3.66
CA ALA A 167 -3.93 -36.40 -2.58
C ALA A 167 -2.82 -35.45 -3.07
N GLU A 168 -2.28 -35.64 -4.27
CA GLU A 168 -1.32 -34.72 -4.91
C GLU A 168 -1.94 -33.35 -5.20
N GLU A 169 -3.19 -33.32 -5.68
CA GLU A 169 -3.94 -32.07 -5.90
C GLU A 169 -4.24 -31.32 -4.59
N TYR A 170 -4.61 -32.02 -3.51
CA TYR A 170 -4.77 -31.41 -2.18
C TYR A 170 -3.45 -30.90 -1.61
N LYS A 171 -2.36 -31.67 -1.73
CA LYS A 171 -1.01 -31.25 -1.34
C LYS A 171 -0.57 -29.97 -2.08
N LYS A 172 -0.87 -29.87 -3.38
CA LYS A 172 -0.58 -28.65 -4.15
C LYS A 172 -1.39 -27.45 -3.66
N LYS A 173 -2.68 -27.62 -3.37
CA LYS A 173 -3.51 -26.54 -2.79
C LYS A 173 -2.97 -26.08 -1.42
N LEU A 174 -2.55 -27.01 -0.57
CA LEU A 174 -1.93 -26.72 0.72
C LEU A 174 -0.66 -25.85 0.59
N TYR A 175 0.24 -26.15 -0.35
CA TYR A 175 1.41 -25.31 -0.59
C TYR A 175 1.05 -23.92 -1.12
N ASN A 176 0.08 -23.82 -2.04
CA ASN A 176 -0.40 -22.52 -2.51
C ASN A 176 -0.96 -21.68 -1.35
N PHE A 177 -1.81 -22.26 -0.48
CA PHE A 177 -2.33 -21.54 0.69
C PHE A 177 -1.24 -21.14 1.69
N GLN A 178 -0.18 -21.94 1.83
CA GLN A 178 0.98 -21.57 2.64
C GLN A 178 1.74 -20.40 2.02
N GLU A 179 2.00 -20.43 0.70
CA GLU A 179 2.66 -19.33 0.00
C GLU A 179 1.84 -18.02 0.07
N ASP A 180 0.52 -18.10 -0.14
CA ASP A 180 -0.39 -16.95 -0.01
C ASP A 180 -0.39 -16.38 1.42
N ALA A 181 -0.31 -17.23 2.45
CA ALA A 181 -0.24 -16.81 3.85
C ALA A 181 1.11 -16.14 4.19
N GLU A 182 2.23 -16.71 3.74
CA GLU A 182 3.57 -16.13 3.91
C GLU A 182 3.69 -14.78 3.18
N GLN A 183 3.09 -14.64 1.99
CA GLN A 183 3.00 -13.36 1.28
C GLN A 183 2.17 -12.33 2.06
N LEU A 184 1.01 -12.73 2.61
CA LEU A 184 0.15 -11.83 3.39
C LEU A 184 0.85 -11.35 4.68
N GLU A 185 1.53 -12.23 5.40
CA GLU A 185 2.35 -11.88 6.58
C GLU A 185 3.50 -10.92 6.20
N GLY A 186 4.13 -11.15 5.05
CA GLY A 186 5.15 -10.25 4.48
C GLY A 186 4.60 -8.85 4.19
N PHE A 187 3.42 -8.73 3.59
CA PHE A 187 2.76 -7.44 3.36
C PHE A 187 2.38 -6.76 4.69
N GLN A 188 1.77 -7.48 5.63
CA GLN A 188 1.41 -6.95 6.95
C GLN A 188 2.64 -6.42 7.69
N THR A 189 3.75 -7.17 7.68
CA THR A 189 5.03 -6.74 8.27
C THR A 189 5.56 -5.47 7.62
N GLN A 190 5.46 -5.35 6.29
CA GLN A 190 5.87 -4.15 5.56
C GLN A 190 4.97 -2.95 5.88
N GLU A 191 3.66 -3.14 5.99
CA GLU A 191 2.72 -2.07 6.34
C GLU A 191 2.91 -1.61 7.79
N MET A 192 3.09 -2.53 8.74
CA MET A 192 3.42 -2.21 10.13
C MET A 192 4.73 -1.43 10.25
N ALA A 193 5.75 -1.76 9.45
CA ALA A 193 7.00 -0.98 9.39
C ALA A 193 6.78 0.44 8.84
N LYS A 194 5.96 0.61 7.79
CA LYS A 194 5.59 1.93 7.24
C LYS A 194 4.80 2.77 8.27
N ILE A 195 3.80 2.17 8.91
CA ILE A 195 2.98 2.82 9.95
C ILE A 195 3.87 3.26 11.11
N LYS A 196 4.75 2.39 11.61
CA LYS A 196 5.71 2.72 12.67
C LYS A 196 6.64 3.87 12.30
N HIS A 197 7.15 3.91 11.06
CA HIS A 197 8.00 5.01 10.61
C HIS A 197 7.24 6.33 10.50
N LEU A 198 6.02 6.31 9.95
CA LEU A 198 5.15 7.49 9.86
C LEU A 198 4.74 8.01 11.24
N LEU A 199 4.46 7.11 12.19
CA LEU A 199 4.13 7.46 13.57
C LEU A 199 5.31 8.17 14.24
N LEU A 200 6.51 7.58 14.20
CA LEU A 200 7.73 8.18 14.77
C LEU A 200 8.04 9.55 14.14
N ALA A 201 7.88 9.70 12.83
CA ALA A 201 8.05 10.98 12.15
C ALA A 201 7.01 12.03 12.60
N LYS A 202 5.77 11.62 12.89
CA LYS A 202 4.73 12.50 13.42
C LYS A 202 4.94 12.84 14.89
N GLU A 203 5.41 11.91 15.71
CA GLU A 203 5.81 12.17 17.10
C GLU A 203 6.93 13.21 17.17
N GLN A 204 7.98 13.06 16.33
CA GLN A 204 9.04 14.06 16.23
C GLN A 204 8.53 15.43 15.75
N GLU A 205 7.67 15.47 14.71
CA GLU A 205 7.07 16.73 14.24
C GLU A 205 6.26 17.42 15.37
N VAL A 206 5.49 16.67 16.14
CA VAL A 206 4.72 17.18 17.29
C VAL A 206 5.62 17.69 18.41
N GLU A 207 6.73 17.02 18.70
CA GLU A 207 7.72 17.48 19.68
C GLU A 207 8.39 18.79 19.24
N GLU A 208 8.83 18.89 17.98
CA GLU A 208 9.41 20.11 17.40
C GLU A 208 8.40 21.28 17.43
N LYS A 209 7.13 21.03 17.08
CA LYS A 209 6.06 22.04 17.16
C LYS A 209 5.78 22.47 18.59
N THR A 210 5.82 21.54 19.54
CA THR A 210 5.64 21.81 20.97
C THR A 210 6.78 22.66 21.53
N HIS A 211 8.02 22.44 21.06
CA HIS A 211 9.17 23.27 21.42
C HIS A 211 9.06 24.68 20.83
N GLN A 212 8.71 24.81 19.55
CA GLN A 212 8.46 26.10 18.89
C GLN A 212 7.35 26.90 19.61
N LEU A 213 6.25 26.24 19.99
CA LEU A 213 5.14 26.86 20.71
C LEU A 213 5.55 27.37 22.11
N LYS A 214 6.39 26.60 22.83
CA LYS A 214 6.96 27.05 24.12
C LYS A 214 7.80 28.31 23.96
N ILE A 215 8.69 28.36 22.97
CA ILE A 215 9.51 29.55 22.68
C ILE A 215 8.62 30.77 22.39
N ALA A 216 7.68 30.64 21.45
CA ALA A 216 6.76 31.73 21.08
C ALA A 216 5.91 32.20 22.27
N THR A 217 5.49 31.29 23.15
CA THR A 217 4.73 31.63 24.37
C THR A 217 5.60 32.44 25.34
N THR A 218 6.87 32.08 25.54
CA THR A 218 7.79 32.85 26.39
C THR A 218 8.12 34.23 25.80
N GLU A 219 8.25 34.34 24.48
CA GLU A 219 8.47 35.63 23.80
C GLU A 219 7.24 36.55 23.93
N ILE A 220 6.04 36.02 23.76
CA ILE A 220 4.78 36.76 24.00
C ILE A 220 4.71 37.29 25.44
N GLU A 221 5.10 36.50 26.43
CA GLU A 221 5.07 36.94 27.83
C GLU A 221 6.13 38.02 28.13
N ASN A 222 7.34 37.89 27.57
CA ASN A 222 8.36 38.92 27.61
C ASN A 222 7.84 40.23 26.98
N LEU A 223 7.21 40.18 25.81
CA LEU A 223 6.63 41.35 25.15
C LEU A 223 5.48 41.98 25.96
N LYS A 224 4.62 41.19 26.62
CA LYS A 224 3.57 41.71 27.52
C LYS A 224 4.16 42.44 28.72
N THR A 225 5.20 41.89 29.35
CA THR A 225 5.85 42.55 30.49
C THR A 225 6.52 43.86 30.06
N GLU A 226 7.15 43.90 28.88
CA GLU A 226 7.74 45.12 28.33
C GLU A 226 6.69 46.17 27.94
N VAL A 227 5.58 45.79 27.29
CA VAL A 227 4.44 46.70 27.05
C VAL A 227 3.87 47.24 28.35
N SER A 228 3.79 46.42 29.40
CA SER A 228 3.33 46.85 30.73
C SER A 228 4.31 47.83 31.40
N ARG A 229 5.61 47.67 31.15
CA ARG A 229 6.67 48.60 31.58
C ARG A 229 6.57 49.94 30.85
N LEU A 230 6.44 49.92 29.53
CA LEU A 230 6.33 51.12 28.69
C LEU A 230 5.09 51.96 29.02
N ARG A 231 3.93 51.33 29.28
CA ARG A 231 2.70 52.03 29.73
C ARG A 231 2.89 52.79 31.04
N ARG A 232 3.81 52.37 31.93
CA ARG A 232 4.12 53.14 33.15
C ARG A 232 4.90 54.42 32.83
N TYR A 233 5.92 54.33 31.98
CA TYR A 233 6.65 55.52 31.54
C TYR A 233 5.80 56.49 30.72
N GLU A 234 4.83 56.00 29.95
CA GLU A 234 3.85 56.86 29.27
C GLU A 234 3.02 57.67 30.28
N SER A 235 2.57 57.05 31.38
CA SER A 235 1.88 57.73 32.48
C SER A 235 2.78 58.73 33.21
N GLU A 236 4.03 58.35 33.51
CA GLU A 236 5.02 59.24 34.13
C GLU A 236 5.36 60.44 33.25
N LEU A 237 5.50 60.24 31.93
CA LEU A 237 5.75 61.29 30.95
C LEU A 237 4.57 62.28 30.86
N ASN A 238 3.33 61.79 30.86
CA ASN A 238 2.14 62.63 30.90
C ASN A 238 2.10 63.49 32.16
N ASN A 239 2.38 62.92 33.34
CA ASN A 239 2.45 63.68 34.60
C ASN A 239 3.50 64.81 34.52
N VAL A 240 4.71 64.51 34.01
CA VAL A 240 5.78 65.52 33.84
C VAL A 240 5.38 66.59 32.83
N GLN A 241 4.63 66.23 31.77
CA GLN A 241 4.11 67.19 30.80
C GLN A 241 3.07 68.14 31.43
N ASP A 242 2.15 67.61 32.23
CA ASP A 242 1.14 68.40 32.97
C ASP A 242 1.79 69.33 34.00
N GLU A 243 2.82 68.86 34.71
CA GLU A 243 3.64 69.68 35.62
C GLU A 243 4.36 70.82 34.87
N MET A 244 5.01 70.51 33.74
CA MET A 244 5.67 71.53 32.90
C MET A 244 4.68 72.56 32.36
N GLU A 245 3.50 72.14 31.91
CA GLU A 245 2.46 73.06 31.43
C GLU A 245 1.94 73.95 32.56
N THR A 246 1.70 73.38 33.75
CA THR A 246 1.33 74.12 34.96
C THR A 246 2.40 75.17 35.34
N MET A 247 3.68 74.79 35.35
CA MET A 247 4.79 75.71 35.61
C MET A 247 4.90 76.80 34.53
N ARG A 248 4.71 76.46 33.25
CA ARG A 248 4.67 77.43 32.14
C ARG A 248 3.55 78.45 32.35
N HIS A 249 2.36 78.01 32.78
CA HIS A 249 1.23 78.89 33.08
C HIS A 249 1.46 79.75 34.33
N SER A 250 2.12 79.24 35.37
CA SER A 250 2.49 80.07 36.55
C SER A 250 3.49 81.15 36.17
N THR A 251 4.62 80.78 35.57
CA THR A 251 5.67 81.71 35.11
C THR A 251 5.10 82.75 34.15
N GLN A 252 4.19 82.37 33.24
CA GLN A 252 3.54 83.32 32.33
C GLN A 252 2.62 84.31 33.07
N ARG A 253 1.90 83.85 34.10
CA ARG A 253 1.03 84.69 34.93
C ARG A 253 1.85 85.68 35.77
N GLU A 254 2.90 85.20 36.42
CA GLU A 254 3.84 86.01 37.20
C GLU A 254 4.52 87.05 36.31
N ARG A 255 5.00 86.66 35.11
CA ARG A 255 5.56 87.59 34.13
C ARG A 255 4.57 88.67 33.70
N ALA A 256 3.31 88.32 33.48
CA ALA A 256 2.27 89.30 33.15
C ALA A 256 2.00 90.26 34.33
N GLN A 257 1.92 89.74 35.57
CA GLN A 257 1.75 90.55 36.78
C GLN A 257 2.91 91.53 36.98
N LEU A 258 4.15 91.06 36.89
CA LEU A 258 5.36 91.89 36.99
C LEU A 258 5.41 92.94 35.86
N SER A 259 5.00 92.58 34.64
CA SER A 259 4.92 93.55 33.53
C SER A 259 3.85 94.63 33.77
N CYS A 260 2.71 94.29 34.37
CA CYS A 260 1.69 95.28 34.74
C CYS A 260 2.17 96.18 35.88
N GLN A 261 2.83 95.63 36.91
CA GLN A 261 3.41 96.41 38.01
C GLN A 261 4.53 97.34 37.53
N LEU A 262 5.38 96.87 36.61
CA LEU A 262 6.40 97.71 35.98
C LEU A 262 5.76 98.87 35.21
N ALA A 263 4.77 98.60 34.36
CA ALA A 263 4.06 99.66 33.63
C ALA A 263 3.37 100.67 34.56
N GLN A 264 2.80 100.22 35.69
CA GLN A 264 2.23 101.10 36.72
C GLN A 264 3.30 102.00 37.36
N THR A 265 4.44 101.45 37.78
CA THR A 265 5.51 102.25 38.38
C THR A 265 6.20 103.17 37.37
N GLU A 266 6.31 102.78 36.09
CA GLU A 266 6.77 103.65 35.00
C GLU A 266 5.81 104.81 34.73
N GLU A 267 4.49 104.58 34.80
CA GLU A 267 3.47 105.62 34.71
C GLU A 267 3.57 106.59 35.89
N GLU A 268 3.62 106.09 37.12
CA GLU A 268 3.79 106.90 38.34
C GLU A 268 5.06 107.77 38.27
N VAL A 269 6.20 107.18 37.84
CA VAL A 269 7.46 107.90 37.66
C VAL A 269 7.34 108.96 36.57
N ARG A 270 6.61 108.70 35.46
CA ARG A 270 6.38 109.70 34.41
C ARG A 270 5.51 110.85 34.93
N HIS A 271 4.40 110.53 35.60
CA HIS A 271 3.48 111.49 36.18
C HIS A 271 4.17 112.39 37.24
N LEU A 272 5.07 111.82 38.04
CA LEU A 272 5.91 112.55 38.99
C LEU A 272 6.94 113.44 38.29
N LYS A 273 7.61 112.95 37.24
CA LYS A 273 8.54 113.76 36.41
C LYS A 273 7.83 114.94 35.74
N ASP A 274 6.68 114.70 35.14
CA ASP A 274 5.88 115.75 34.50
C ASP A 274 5.42 116.79 35.53
N LYS A 275 5.01 116.36 36.73
CA LYS A 275 4.67 117.26 37.84
C LYS A 275 5.87 118.09 38.30
N VAL A 276 7.05 117.50 38.43
CA VAL A 276 8.29 118.22 38.77
C VAL A 276 8.62 119.25 37.67
N PHE A 277 8.59 118.85 36.41
CA PHE A 277 8.85 119.73 35.27
C PHE A 277 7.88 120.92 35.19
N VAL A 278 6.59 120.71 35.45
CA VAL A 278 5.59 121.81 35.51
C VAL A 278 5.83 122.74 36.70
N LEU A 279 6.27 122.21 37.84
CA LEU A 279 6.65 123.03 39.01
C LEU A 279 7.92 123.85 38.73
N GLU A 280 8.94 123.23 38.12
CA GLU A 280 10.16 123.91 37.68
C GLU A 280 9.87 125.00 36.64
N GLN A 281 9.01 124.73 35.65
CA GLN A 281 8.55 125.75 34.69
C GLN A 281 7.75 126.87 35.37
N ARG A 282 6.85 126.56 36.31
CA ARG A 282 6.10 127.60 37.03
C ARG A 282 7.05 128.51 37.80
N ILE A 283 8.04 127.94 38.49
CA ILE A 283 9.08 128.73 39.20
C ILE A 283 9.85 129.61 38.20
N ALA A 284 10.23 129.09 37.04
CA ALA A 284 10.92 129.85 36.00
C ALA A 284 10.06 130.95 35.36
N LEU A 285 8.74 130.74 35.23
CA LEU A 285 7.78 131.71 34.69
C LEU A 285 7.39 132.78 35.72
N GLU A 286 7.24 132.42 37.00
CA GLU A 286 7.04 133.38 38.10
C GLU A 286 8.25 134.32 38.29
N THR A 287 9.41 133.99 37.70
CA THR A 287 10.59 134.86 37.62
C THR A 287 10.75 135.65 36.30
N ASN A 288 9.84 135.51 35.32
CA ASN A 288 10.05 136.08 33.97
C ASN A 288 8.81 136.79 33.40
N ASP A 289 8.63 138.06 33.76
CA ASP A 289 7.47 138.92 33.42
C ASP A 289 7.34 139.35 31.94
N GLN A 290 8.12 138.77 31.00
CA GLN A 290 8.28 139.34 29.66
C GLN A 290 8.29 138.31 28.51
N ILE A 291 7.21 137.55 28.34
CA ILE A 291 6.99 136.72 27.13
C ILE A 291 6.21 137.52 26.08
N THR A 292 6.72 137.53 24.85
CA THR A 292 6.17 138.26 23.70
C THR A 292 5.18 137.41 22.89
N VAL A 293 4.35 138.07 22.06
CA VAL A 293 3.32 137.39 21.24
C VAL A 293 3.95 136.44 20.21
N ASP A 294 5.11 136.80 19.65
CA ASP A 294 5.78 136.02 18.61
C ASP A 294 6.39 134.72 19.17
N GLU A 295 6.90 134.74 20.40
CA GLU A 295 7.38 133.53 21.10
C GLU A 295 6.23 132.53 21.30
N ARG A 296 5.06 133.01 21.70
CA ARG A 296 3.85 132.19 21.85
C ARG A 296 3.38 131.58 20.53
N ILE A 297 3.51 132.29 19.41
CA ILE A 297 3.20 131.75 18.07
C ILE A 297 4.22 130.66 17.69
N ALA A 298 5.50 130.89 17.96
CA ALA A 298 6.56 129.90 17.70
C ALA A 298 6.40 128.62 18.55
N ASP A 299 5.94 128.74 19.79
CA ASP A 299 5.62 127.60 20.65
C ASP A 299 4.47 126.76 20.08
N LEU A 300 3.37 127.39 19.68
CA LEU A 300 2.21 126.71 19.06
C LEU A 300 2.57 126.02 17.75
N MET A 301 3.47 126.61 16.94
CA MET A 301 3.96 125.95 15.72
C MET A 301 4.80 124.71 16.05
N ARG A 302 5.67 124.77 17.07
CA ARG A 302 6.46 123.62 17.54
C ARG A 302 5.57 122.51 18.13
N GLU A 303 4.54 122.87 18.89
CA GLU A 303 3.54 121.93 19.40
C GLU A 303 2.79 121.23 18.25
N ARG A 304 2.30 121.99 17.26
CA ARG A 304 1.64 121.43 16.08
C ARG A 304 2.51 120.39 15.37
N THR A 305 3.78 120.72 15.08
CA THR A 305 4.71 119.80 14.40
C THR A 305 4.96 118.53 15.24
N LEU A 306 5.03 118.66 16.57
CA LEU A 306 5.16 117.52 17.48
C LEU A 306 3.92 116.61 17.47
N LEU A 307 2.72 117.18 17.42
CA LEU A 307 1.46 116.44 17.34
C LEU A 307 1.29 115.75 15.99
N GLU A 308 1.65 116.40 14.89
CA GLU A 308 1.64 115.81 13.54
C GLU A 308 2.58 114.60 13.47
N ARG A 309 3.81 114.69 14.04
CA ARG A 309 4.72 113.53 14.14
C ARG A 309 4.14 112.38 14.97
N LYS A 310 3.54 112.68 16.14
CA LYS A 310 2.93 111.66 17.02
C LYS A 310 1.76 110.95 16.33
N LEU A 311 0.97 111.65 15.52
CA LEU A 311 -0.13 111.06 14.75
C LEU A 311 0.39 110.11 13.68
N GLU A 312 1.46 110.48 12.96
CA GLU A 312 2.09 109.63 11.95
C GLU A 312 2.71 108.37 12.58
N GLU A 313 3.37 108.49 13.73
CA GLU A 313 3.88 107.35 14.50
C GLU A 313 2.76 106.39 14.93
N ALA A 314 1.62 106.91 15.39
CA ALA A 314 0.45 106.10 15.71
C ALA A 314 -0.13 105.37 14.47
N HIS A 315 -0.15 106.03 13.31
CA HIS A 315 -0.57 105.39 12.04
C HIS A 315 0.38 104.26 11.61
N LEU A 316 1.69 104.46 11.71
CA LEU A 316 2.69 103.42 11.42
C LEU A 316 2.52 102.21 12.36
N HIS A 317 2.40 102.45 13.68
CA HIS A 317 2.18 101.39 14.66
C HIS A 317 0.89 100.59 14.38
N LEU A 318 -0.21 101.26 14.00
CA LEU A 318 -1.46 100.60 13.62
C LEU A 318 -1.32 99.78 12.33
N SER A 319 -0.51 100.24 11.38
CA SER A 319 -0.20 99.51 10.14
C SER A 319 0.60 98.22 10.41
N ASP A 320 1.62 98.30 11.27
CA ASP A 320 2.44 97.14 11.68
C ASP A 320 1.62 96.10 12.44
N ILE A 321 0.72 96.55 13.32
CA ILE A 321 -0.27 95.68 13.97
C ILE A 321 -1.16 95.02 12.90
N LYS A 322 -1.76 95.80 12.00
CA LYS A 322 -2.66 95.27 10.96
C LYS A 322 -1.97 94.21 10.09
N THR A 323 -0.76 94.45 9.62
CA THR A 323 0.00 93.48 8.81
C THR A 323 0.35 92.22 9.60
N SER A 324 0.78 92.34 10.86
CA SER A 324 1.04 91.20 11.75
C SER A 324 -0.21 90.32 11.97
N TRP A 325 -1.37 90.95 12.20
CA TRP A 325 -2.64 90.24 12.37
C TRP A 325 -3.11 89.58 11.08
N SER A 326 -2.97 90.23 9.92
CA SER A 326 -3.22 89.61 8.61
C SER A 326 -2.36 88.37 8.38
N GLY A 327 -1.06 88.42 8.71
CA GLY A 327 -0.17 87.26 8.60
C GLY A 327 -0.57 86.08 9.50
N LYS A 328 -1.01 86.37 10.73
CA LYS A 328 -1.56 85.35 11.66
C LYS A 328 -2.84 84.71 11.12
N ILE A 329 -3.74 85.50 10.56
CA ILE A 329 -4.99 85.02 9.95
C ILE A 329 -4.67 84.06 8.79
N SER A 330 -3.82 84.46 7.83
CA SER A 330 -3.46 83.58 6.70
C SER A 330 -2.72 82.31 7.12
N SER A 331 -1.96 82.34 8.22
CA SER A 331 -1.36 81.14 8.80
C SER A 331 -2.41 80.18 9.36
N LEU A 332 -3.39 80.69 10.10
CA LEU A 332 -4.51 79.90 10.64
C LEU A 332 -5.42 79.35 9.53
N GLU A 333 -5.76 80.15 8.52
CA GLU A 333 -6.51 79.72 7.33
C GLU A 333 -5.79 78.55 6.62
N THR A 334 -4.46 78.63 6.50
CA THR A 334 -3.64 77.56 5.93
C THR A 334 -3.68 76.28 6.79
N GLN A 335 -3.62 76.40 8.13
CA GLN A 335 -3.73 75.25 9.03
C GLN A 335 -5.12 74.61 8.98
N VAL A 336 -6.19 75.41 9.03
CA VAL A 336 -7.57 74.94 8.90
C VAL A 336 -7.76 74.21 7.57
N GLY A 337 -7.26 74.76 6.45
CA GLY A 337 -7.32 74.10 5.14
C GLY A 337 -6.57 72.76 5.08
N ARG A 338 -5.45 72.60 5.81
CA ARG A 338 -4.75 71.31 5.93
C ARG A 338 -5.54 70.30 6.76
N LEU A 339 -6.04 70.71 7.93
CA LEU A 339 -6.84 69.85 8.81
C LEU A 339 -8.14 69.40 8.14
N SER A 340 -8.82 70.28 7.41
CA SER A 340 -10.03 69.93 6.65
C SER A 340 -9.75 68.91 5.55
N ARG A 341 -8.58 68.98 4.88
CA ARG A 341 -8.16 67.96 3.91
C ARG A 341 -7.86 66.63 4.59
N GLN A 342 -7.07 66.64 5.66
CA GLN A 342 -6.71 65.44 6.42
C GLN A 342 -7.96 64.71 6.95
N ALA A 343 -8.93 65.44 7.52
CA ALA A 343 -10.19 64.86 7.98
C ALA A 343 -10.99 64.21 6.84
N GLY A 344 -10.90 64.75 5.61
CA GLY A 344 -11.49 64.15 4.41
C GLY A 344 -10.79 62.86 3.97
N GLU A 345 -9.45 62.84 4.02
CA GLU A 345 -8.61 61.67 3.69
C GLU A 345 -8.80 60.54 4.71
N GLU A 346 -8.76 60.84 6.02
CA GLU A 346 -9.06 59.88 7.09
C GLU A 346 -10.49 59.34 6.99
N GLY A 347 -11.45 60.19 6.62
CA GLY A 347 -12.84 59.80 6.38
C GLY A 347 -13.04 58.89 5.17
N LEU A 348 -12.13 58.92 4.19
CA LEU A 348 -12.10 58.00 3.04
C LEU A 348 -11.47 56.67 3.43
N GLU A 349 -10.30 56.67 4.08
CA GLU A 349 -9.63 55.42 4.49
C GLU A 349 -10.46 54.64 5.51
N ARG A 350 -11.13 55.32 6.45
CA ARG A 350 -12.09 54.67 7.37
C ARG A 350 -13.18 53.89 6.62
N ARG A 351 -13.73 54.47 5.53
CA ARG A 351 -14.72 53.79 4.67
C ARG A 351 -14.11 52.63 3.88
N ARG A 352 -12.85 52.73 3.44
CA ARG A 352 -12.13 51.64 2.76
C ARG A 352 -11.94 50.44 3.70
N VAL A 353 -11.50 50.71 4.93
CA VAL A 353 -11.28 49.70 5.98
C VAL A 353 -12.60 49.05 6.42
N GLU A 354 -13.68 49.82 6.58
CA GLU A 354 -15.00 49.27 6.94
C GLU A 354 -15.52 48.30 5.87
N GLN A 355 -15.38 48.65 4.57
CA GLN A 355 -15.73 47.75 3.47
C GLN A 355 -14.86 46.48 3.43
N GLU A 356 -13.58 46.59 3.76
CA GLU A 356 -12.67 45.43 3.80
C GLU A 356 -13.03 44.49 4.96
N LYS A 357 -13.33 45.04 6.14
CA LYS A 357 -13.89 44.33 7.29
C LYS A 357 -15.22 43.65 6.96
N GLU A 358 -16.14 44.32 6.27
CA GLU A 358 -17.40 43.71 5.82
C GLU A 358 -17.16 42.52 4.88
N ARG A 359 -16.24 42.63 3.90
CA ARG A 359 -15.88 41.49 3.03
C ARG A 359 -15.30 40.32 3.81
N LEU A 360 -14.43 40.58 4.79
CA LEU A 360 -13.86 39.55 5.65
C LEU A 360 -14.93 38.86 6.52
N ILE A 361 -15.87 39.62 7.09
CA ILE A 361 -17.01 39.06 7.84
C ILE A 361 -17.87 38.14 6.97
N HIS A 362 -18.14 38.52 5.72
CA HIS A 362 -18.85 37.64 4.78
C HIS A 362 -18.05 36.38 4.43
N LYS A 363 -16.72 36.49 4.27
CA LYS A 363 -15.88 35.32 3.98
C LYS A 363 -15.76 34.36 5.18
N ILE A 364 -15.72 34.88 6.41
CA ILE A 364 -15.78 34.07 7.64
C ILE A 364 -17.10 33.28 7.67
N LYS A 365 -18.25 33.94 7.51
CA LYS A 365 -19.56 33.28 7.49
C LYS A 365 -19.68 32.17 6.43
N GLN A 366 -19.09 32.38 5.25
CA GLN A 366 -19.04 31.34 4.22
C GLN A 366 -18.20 30.14 4.67
N LEU A 367 -17.02 30.37 5.25
CA LEU A 367 -16.15 29.29 5.73
C LEU A 367 -16.77 28.53 6.91
N GLU A 368 -17.49 29.21 7.80
CA GLU A 368 -18.26 28.60 8.89
C GLU A 368 -19.35 27.65 8.33
N ALA A 369 -20.09 28.08 7.30
CA ALA A 369 -21.07 27.23 6.63
C ALA A 369 -20.43 26.06 5.86
N ASP A 370 -19.30 26.28 5.19
CA ASP A 370 -18.54 25.22 4.48
C ASP A 370 -18.03 24.14 5.47
N ILE A 371 -17.58 24.55 6.67
CA ILE A 371 -17.16 23.66 7.75
C ILE A 371 -18.34 22.84 8.28
N GLU A 372 -19.50 23.47 8.53
CA GLU A 372 -20.69 22.78 9.03
C GLU A 372 -21.17 21.69 8.06
N VAL A 373 -21.21 21.99 6.75
CA VAL A 373 -21.53 20.99 5.72
C VAL A 373 -20.51 19.84 5.73
N ASN A 374 -19.21 20.14 5.89
CA ASN A 374 -18.18 19.11 5.95
C ASN A 374 -18.30 18.23 7.21
N ASN A 375 -18.66 18.81 8.37
CA ASN A 375 -18.93 18.07 9.60
C ASN A 375 -20.09 17.07 9.41
N VAL A 376 -21.19 17.50 8.79
CA VAL A 376 -22.34 16.62 8.47
C VAL A 376 -21.92 15.49 7.51
N VAL A 377 -21.11 15.79 6.49
CA VAL A 377 -20.57 14.79 5.56
C VAL A 377 -19.64 13.78 6.27
N MET A 378 -18.81 14.23 7.22
CA MET A 378 -17.95 13.36 8.02
C MET A 378 -18.79 12.44 8.93
N ALA A 379 -19.73 12.99 9.71
CA ALA A 379 -20.63 12.20 10.55
C ALA A 379 -21.43 11.16 9.74
N THR A 380 -21.83 11.49 8.51
CA THR A 380 -22.52 10.54 7.59
C THR A 380 -21.60 9.41 7.13
N LYS A 381 -20.30 9.68 6.92
CA LYS A 381 -19.30 8.64 6.60
C LYS A 381 -19.00 7.76 7.80
N ASP A 382 -18.84 8.34 8.98
CA ASP A 382 -18.57 7.61 10.21
C ASP A 382 -19.74 6.66 10.56
N ALA A 383 -20.99 7.12 10.40
CA ALA A 383 -22.19 6.30 10.54
C ALA A 383 -22.37 5.24 9.42
N LYS A 384 -21.63 5.34 8.31
CA LYS A 384 -21.54 4.27 7.30
C LYS A 384 -20.44 3.27 7.67
N LEU A 385 -19.29 3.75 8.14
CA LEU A 385 -18.19 2.89 8.61
C LEU A 385 -18.64 2.02 9.78
N LEU A 386 -19.34 2.59 10.77
CA LEU A 386 -19.86 1.85 11.91
C LEU A 386 -20.76 0.67 11.48
N ARG A 387 -21.72 0.92 10.58
CA ARG A 387 -22.57 -0.14 10.02
C ARG A 387 -21.77 -1.21 9.26
N MET A 388 -20.77 -0.81 8.48
CA MET A 388 -19.90 -1.78 7.81
C MET A 388 -19.06 -2.61 8.79
N THR A 389 -18.73 -2.06 9.97
CA THR A 389 -18.11 -2.83 11.08
C THR A 389 -19.11 -3.78 11.72
N GLU A 390 -20.35 -3.34 11.99
CA GLU A 390 -21.44 -4.18 12.48
C GLU A 390 -21.73 -5.36 11.52
N ASP A 391 -21.85 -5.09 10.21
CA ASP A 391 -22.01 -6.11 9.16
C ASP A 391 -20.83 -7.11 9.15
N MET A 392 -19.59 -6.62 9.35
CA MET A 392 -18.39 -7.47 9.41
C MET A 392 -18.36 -8.37 10.65
N ASP A 393 -18.76 -7.84 11.81
CA ASP A 393 -18.83 -8.61 13.05
C ASP A 393 -19.96 -9.66 12.99
N GLU A 394 -21.10 -9.34 12.37
CA GLU A 394 -22.19 -10.30 12.13
C GLU A 394 -21.75 -11.45 11.21
N MET A 395 -21.16 -11.14 10.06
CA MET A 395 -20.58 -12.17 9.16
C MET A 395 -19.48 -13.01 9.85
N ALA A 396 -18.69 -12.41 10.74
CA ALA A 396 -17.67 -13.13 11.51
C ALA A 396 -18.30 -14.08 12.56
N MET A 397 -19.45 -13.73 13.14
CA MET A 397 -20.21 -14.64 14.00
C MET A 397 -20.83 -15.79 13.19
N GLU A 398 -21.48 -15.50 12.06
CA GLU A 398 -22.07 -16.54 11.19
C GLU A 398 -21.03 -17.56 10.72
N LEU A 399 -19.86 -17.08 10.28
CA LEU A 399 -18.74 -17.96 9.88
C LEU A 399 -18.20 -18.81 11.04
N LYS A 400 -18.25 -18.30 12.27
CA LYS A 400 -17.83 -19.03 13.47
C LYS A 400 -18.85 -20.09 13.88
N GLU A 401 -20.14 -19.80 13.75
CA GLU A 401 -21.23 -20.75 14.02
C GLU A 401 -21.28 -21.85 12.96
N LEU A 402 -21.14 -21.52 11.67
CA LEU A 402 -20.98 -22.49 10.58
C LEU A 402 -19.75 -23.39 10.76
N ARG A 403 -18.62 -22.83 11.21
CA ARG A 403 -17.43 -23.63 11.54
C ARG A 403 -17.73 -24.61 12.69
N ALA A 404 -18.40 -24.15 13.74
CA ALA A 404 -18.76 -25.00 14.87
C ALA A 404 -19.70 -26.14 14.46
N SER A 405 -20.72 -25.87 13.63
CA SER A 405 -21.63 -26.92 13.15
C SER A 405 -20.93 -27.94 12.25
N VAL A 406 -19.98 -27.50 11.41
CA VAL A 406 -19.16 -28.41 10.58
C VAL A 406 -18.21 -29.24 11.44
N ASP A 407 -17.59 -28.65 12.47
CA ASP A 407 -16.73 -29.38 13.41
C ASP A 407 -17.56 -30.43 14.21
N ASP A 408 -18.79 -30.10 14.63
CA ASP A 408 -19.75 -31.02 15.28
C ASP A 408 -20.17 -32.17 14.33
N GLU A 409 -20.55 -31.88 13.08
CA GLU A 409 -20.88 -32.89 12.06
C GLU A 409 -19.70 -33.85 11.80
N VAL A 410 -18.49 -33.30 11.69
CA VAL A 410 -17.26 -34.09 11.50
C VAL A 410 -16.99 -35.01 12.70
N ASP A 411 -17.24 -34.55 13.92
CA ASP A 411 -17.10 -35.37 15.13
C ASP A 411 -18.22 -36.41 15.27
N GLU A 412 -19.44 -36.16 14.78
CA GLU A 412 -20.48 -37.18 14.68
C GLU A 412 -20.11 -38.26 13.65
N PHE A 413 -19.63 -37.88 12.46
CA PHE A 413 -19.17 -38.84 11.45
C PHE A 413 -18.00 -39.71 11.93
N LYS A 414 -17.07 -39.16 12.73
CA LYS A 414 -16.00 -39.98 13.37
C LYS A 414 -16.60 -41.05 14.27
N ARG A 415 -17.55 -40.70 15.16
CA ARG A 415 -18.22 -41.68 16.04
C ARG A 415 -18.94 -42.76 15.25
N GLN A 416 -19.66 -42.39 14.17
CA GLN A 416 -20.34 -43.37 13.32
C GLN A 416 -19.36 -44.34 12.62
N ILE A 417 -18.16 -43.90 12.27
CA ILE A 417 -17.09 -44.75 11.74
C ILE A 417 -16.54 -45.68 12.83
N ASP A 418 -16.25 -45.14 14.02
CA ASP A 418 -15.73 -45.92 15.16
C ASP A 418 -16.73 -46.98 15.65
N ASP A 419 -18.03 -46.68 15.66
CA ASP A 419 -19.12 -47.63 16.00
C ASP A 419 -19.38 -48.69 14.91
N SER A 420 -18.79 -48.53 13.71
CA SER A 420 -18.99 -49.44 12.56
C SER A 420 -17.82 -50.42 12.31
N CYS A 421 -16.80 -50.43 13.17
CA CYS A 421 -15.63 -51.33 13.10
C CYS A 421 -15.58 -52.35 14.25
#